data_AF-A0A5N6YF20-F1
#
_entry.id   AF-A0A5N6YF20-F1
#
_cell.length_a   1.000
_cell.length_b   1.000
_cell.length_c   1.000
_cell.angle_alpha   90.00
_cell.angle_beta   90.00
_cell.angle_gamma   90.00
#
_symmetry.space_group_name_H-M   'P 1'
#
loop_
_entity.id
_entity.type
_entity.pdbx_description
1 polymer ?
#
loop_
_entity_poly.entity_id
_entity_poly.type
_entity_poly.pdbx_seq_one_letter_code
_entity_poly.pdbx_strand_id
1 'polypeptide(L)'
;MPAAHIMYGVGQTVNWVAYTGAKAALLCEELRQPNACRKALYDELDNLFSGQALELHWKFHRKCPSMKDYIIMIDNKTAGFFRLVLRLMAAEASVPMSPEKENTLLHFMTLLRRYYQIRDDYQNLISDEYAAKKGFCDDLSEGKLSLILIHTLNNSPTADRIRGLMFGGHRAGMSQEIRSYILFEMEAAGSLEYTRHIITELYETLLRMLDELEVTFGPNTSLRALVQFLKI
;
A
#
# COMPACT_ATOMS: atom_id res chain seq x y z
N MET A 1 17.81 10.89 0.18
CA MET A 1 18.09 11.29 1.58
C MET A 1 18.09 10.06 2.46
N PRO A 2 18.95 9.96 3.48
CA PRO A 2 18.91 8.85 4.44
C PRO A 2 17.58 8.78 5.21
N ALA A 3 17.17 7.59 5.63
CA ALA A 3 15.98 7.42 6.45
C ALA A 3 16.14 8.08 7.84
N ALA A 4 15.03 8.58 8.42
CA ALA A 4 15.06 9.33 9.68
C ALA A 4 15.74 8.56 10.84
N HIS A 5 15.51 7.25 10.94
CA HIS A 5 16.13 6.42 11.99
C HIS A 5 17.64 6.25 11.82
N ILE A 6 18.18 6.42 10.61
CA ILE A 6 19.63 6.45 10.35
C ILE A 6 20.22 7.77 10.85
N MET A 7 19.48 8.88 10.71
CA MET A 7 19.94 10.22 11.09
C MET A 7 19.76 10.52 12.58
N TYR A 8 18.64 10.11 13.18
CA TYR A 8 18.22 10.50 14.54
C TYR A 8 18.13 9.32 15.51
N GLY A 9 18.36 8.11 15.03
CA GLY A 9 18.24 6.88 15.82
C GLY A 9 16.80 6.37 15.94
N VAL A 10 16.68 5.07 16.23
CA VAL A 10 15.39 4.37 16.32
C VAL A 10 14.51 4.97 17.44
N GLY A 11 15.07 5.19 18.63
CA GLY A 11 14.30 5.68 19.78
C GLY A 11 13.65 7.05 19.53
N GLN A 12 14.39 8.02 18.98
CA GLN A 12 13.84 9.34 18.66
C GLN A 12 12.79 9.26 17.55
N THR A 13 13.06 8.45 16.52
CA THR A 13 12.14 8.27 15.40
C THR A 13 10.80 7.67 15.86
N VAL A 14 10.83 6.63 16.69
CA VAL A 14 9.61 6.02 17.25
C VAL A 14 8.86 6.99 18.15
N ASN A 15 9.56 7.71 19.03
CA ASN A 15 8.94 8.73 19.88
C ASN A 15 8.27 9.84 19.05
N TRP A 16 8.90 10.27 17.96
CA TRP A 16 8.34 11.26 17.05
C TRP A 16 7.07 10.77 16.35
N VAL A 17 7.03 9.52 15.91
CA VAL A 17 5.82 8.91 15.35
C VAL A 17 4.69 8.88 16.38
N ALA A 18 4.96 8.49 17.63
CA ALA A 18 3.97 8.53 18.70
C ALA A 18 3.46 9.96 18.97
N TYR A 19 4.37 10.93 19.03
CA TYR A 19 4.03 12.35 19.19
C TYR A 19 3.15 12.87 18.06
N THR A 20 3.48 12.57 16.81
CA THR A 20 2.70 13.01 15.64
C THR A 20 1.31 12.37 15.60
N GLY A 21 1.17 11.11 16.01
CA GLY A 21 -0.13 10.47 16.20
C GLY A 21 -1.00 11.18 17.25
N ALA A 22 -0.42 11.49 18.41
CA ALA A 22 -1.11 12.26 19.46
C ALA A 22 -1.47 13.68 18.98
N LYS A 23 -0.58 14.34 18.24
CA LYS A 23 -0.83 15.67 17.68
C LYS A 23 -1.93 15.64 16.63
N ALA A 24 -2.02 14.60 15.79
CA ALA A 24 -3.12 14.43 14.84
C ALA A 24 -4.48 14.32 15.55
N ALA A 25 -4.54 13.62 16.69
CA ALA A 25 -5.76 13.57 17.50
C ALA A 25 -6.12 14.95 18.09
N LEU A 26 -5.14 15.72 18.57
CA LEU A 26 -5.37 17.09 19.04
C LEU A 26 -5.86 18.02 17.91
N LEU A 27 -5.31 17.90 16.71
CA LEU A 27 -5.74 18.68 15.55
C LEU A 27 -7.20 18.37 15.16
N CYS A 28 -7.68 17.15 15.42
CA CYS A 28 -9.10 16.83 15.21
C CYS A 28 -10.03 17.65 16.13
N GLU A 29 -9.57 18.07 17.30
CA GLU A 29 -10.35 18.92 18.22
C GLU A 29 -10.54 20.35 17.69
N GLU A 30 -9.69 20.78 16.75
CA GLU A 30 -9.76 22.11 16.12
C GLU A 30 -10.73 22.15 14.94
N LEU A 31 -11.28 21.01 14.51
CA LEU A 31 -12.21 20.88 13.39
C LEU A 31 -13.67 21.15 13.82
N ARG A 32 -14.58 21.42 12.86
CA ARG A 32 -15.99 21.72 13.16
C ARG A 32 -16.73 20.51 13.72
N GLN A 33 -16.36 19.31 13.29
CA GLN A 33 -16.95 18.04 13.73
C GLN A 33 -15.91 17.17 14.46
N PRO A 34 -15.44 17.57 15.66
CA PRO A 34 -14.30 16.95 16.32
C PRO A 34 -14.54 15.48 16.67
N ASN A 35 -15.75 15.14 17.12
CA ASN A 35 -16.11 13.76 17.46
C ASN A 35 -16.09 12.84 16.24
N ALA A 36 -16.64 13.29 15.10
CA ALA A 36 -16.65 12.51 13.86
C ALA A 36 -15.24 12.34 13.29
N CYS A 37 -14.44 13.42 13.30
CA CYS A 37 -13.07 13.42 12.81
C CYS A 37 -12.16 12.52 13.65
N ARG A 38 -12.27 12.61 14.99
CA ARG A 38 -11.52 11.75 15.91
C ARG A 38 -11.91 10.29 15.75
N LYS A 39 -13.20 9.99 15.59
CA LYS A 39 -13.67 8.62 15.29
C LYS A 39 -13.06 8.10 13.99
N ALA A 40 -13.08 8.90 12.91
CA ALA A 40 -12.47 8.52 11.65
C ALA A 40 -10.96 8.26 11.79
N LEU A 41 -10.24 9.13 12.51
CA LEU A 41 -8.82 8.94 12.80
C LEU A 41 -8.57 7.61 13.52
N TYR A 42 -9.31 7.32 14.60
CA TYR A 42 -9.09 6.10 15.38
C TYR A 42 -9.46 4.84 14.61
N ASP A 43 -10.59 4.83 13.91
CA ASP A 43 -11.01 3.70 13.09
C ASP A 43 -9.94 3.39 12.00
N GLU A 44 -9.40 4.42 11.33
CA GLU A 44 -8.40 4.20 10.28
C GLU A 44 -6.99 3.90 10.81
N LEU A 45 -6.63 4.40 11.99
CA LEU A 45 -5.40 3.99 12.67
C LEU A 45 -5.46 2.52 13.09
N ASP A 46 -6.60 2.05 13.62
CA ASP A 46 -6.80 0.65 13.98
C ASP A 46 -6.64 -0.27 12.76
N ASN A 47 -7.28 0.09 11.64
CA ASN A 47 -7.10 -0.61 10.36
C ASN A 47 -5.63 -0.62 9.91
N LEU A 48 -4.96 0.54 9.95
CA LEU A 48 -3.55 0.68 9.57
C LEU A 48 -2.65 -0.25 10.39
N PHE A 49 -2.79 -0.23 11.71
CA PHE A 49 -1.98 -1.06 12.61
C PHE A 49 -2.31 -2.55 12.48
N SER A 50 -3.57 -2.90 12.29
CA SER A 50 -4.01 -4.28 12.04
C SER A 50 -3.40 -4.84 10.75
N GLY A 51 -3.42 -4.07 9.67
CA GLY A 51 -2.75 -4.44 8.41
C GLY A 51 -1.24 -4.56 8.57
N GLN A 52 -0.60 -3.61 9.26
CA GLN A 52 0.84 -3.67 9.55
C GLN A 52 1.21 -4.89 10.40
N ALA A 53 0.37 -5.26 11.37
CA ALA A 53 0.57 -6.43 12.22
C ALA A 53 0.55 -7.73 11.42
N LEU A 54 -0.35 -7.88 10.44
CA LEU A 54 -0.39 -9.03 9.53
C LEU A 54 0.92 -9.18 8.75
N GLU A 55 1.38 -8.09 8.13
CA GLU A 55 2.64 -8.09 7.36
C GLU A 55 3.85 -8.44 8.24
N LEU A 56 3.95 -7.82 9.43
CA LEU A 56 5.04 -8.11 10.37
C LEU A 56 4.99 -9.54 10.89
N HIS A 57 3.81 -10.08 11.18
CA HIS A 57 3.62 -11.47 11.57
C HIS A 57 4.15 -12.42 10.51
N TRP A 58 3.79 -12.22 9.24
CA TRP A 58 4.27 -13.05 8.13
C TRP A 58 5.77 -12.96 7.93
N LYS A 59 6.35 -11.76 8.01
CA LYS A 59 7.81 -11.57 7.93
C LYS A 59 8.52 -12.28 9.08
N PHE A 60 8.04 -12.11 10.31
CA PHE A 60 8.66 -12.70 11.50
C PHE A 60 8.62 -14.24 11.47
N HIS A 61 7.46 -14.81 11.13
CA HIS A 61 7.28 -16.26 11.03
C HIS A 61 7.71 -16.85 9.69
N ARG A 62 8.21 -16.02 8.76
CA ARG A 62 8.65 -16.41 7.41
C ARG A 62 7.58 -17.19 6.64
N LYS A 63 6.31 -16.82 6.86
CA LYS A 63 5.14 -17.48 6.31
C LYS A 63 4.61 -16.68 5.14
N CYS A 64 4.53 -17.29 3.96
CA CYS A 64 3.87 -16.67 2.83
C CYS A 64 2.34 -16.65 3.07
N PRO A 65 1.67 -15.49 2.97
CA PRO A 65 0.21 -15.42 3.07
C PRO A 65 -0.47 -16.01 1.84
N SER A 66 -1.78 -16.28 1.98
CA SER A 66 -2.63 -16.52 0.82
C SER A 66 -2.89 -15.21 0.06
N MET A 67 -3.33 -15.31 -1.20
CA MET A 67 -3.73 -14.13 -1.98
C MET A 67 -4.81 -13.31 -1.29
N LYS A 68 -5.81 -14.01 -0.72
CA LYS A 68 -6.92 -13.39 0.00
C LYS A 68 -6.43 -12.60 1.20
N ASP A 69 -5.53 -13.18 1.99
CA ASP A 69 -4.98 -12.52 3.17
C ASP A 69 -4.13 -11.31 2.80
N TYR A 70 -3.36 -11.39 1.71
CA TYR A 70 -2.62 -10.24 1.18
C TYR A 70 -3.55 -9.08 0.83
N ILE A 71 -4.67 -9.34 0.14
CA ILE A 71 -5.67 -8.31 -0.18
C ILE A 71 -6.25 -7.68 1.10
N ILE A 72 -6.60 -8.48 2.10
CA ILE A 72 -7.09 -7.97 3.41
C ILE A 72 -6.03 -7.08 4.06
N MET A 73 -4.76 -7.49 4.04
CA MET A 73 -3.67 -6.72 4.62
C MET A 73 -3.50 -5.36 3.94
N ILE A 74 -3.46 -5.30 2.61
CA ILE A 74 -3.28 -4.02 1.90
C ILE A 74 -4.50 -3.10 2.05
N ASP A 75 -5.72 -3.64 2.07
CA ASP A 75 -6.93 -2.86 2.29
C ASP A 75 -6.98 -2.25 3.72
N ASN A 76 -6.39 -2.93 4.70
CA ASN A 76 -6.28 -2.43 6.07
C ASN A 76 -5.13 -1.45 6.23
N LYS A 77 -3.90 -1.87 5.89
CA LYS A 77 -2.67 -1.09 6.05
C LYS A 77 -2.70 0.17 5.18
N THR A 78 -3.04 0.01 3.92
CA THR A 78 -2.65 0.98 2.91
C THR A 78 -3.81 1.92 2.59
N ALA A 79 -5.05 1.45 2.58
CA ALA A 79 -6.25 2.27 2.35
C ALA A 79 -6.68 3.15 3.55
N GLY A 80 -6.13 2.93 4.75
CA GLY A 80 -6.45 3.73 5.94
C GLY A 80 -6.29 5.24 5.73
N PHE A 81 -5.17 5.69 5.13
CA PHE A 81 -4.94 7.13 4.92
C PHE A 81 -5.91 7.77 3.92
N PHE A 82 -6.18 7.08 2.80
CA PHE A 82 -7.08 7.58 1.76
C PHE A 82 -8.53 7.68 2.28
N ARG A 83 -8.98 6.64 3.01
CA ARG A 83 -10.27 6.67 3.70
C ARG A 83 -10.33 7.73 4.79
N LEU A 84 -9.25 7.92 5.56
CA LEU A 84 -9.17 8.95 6.59
C LEU A 84 -9.41 10.34 5.99
N VAL A 85 -8.66 10.70 4.94
CA VAL A 85 -8.82 12.01 4.28
C VAL A 85 -10.25 12.19 3.79
N LEU A 86 -10.83 11.18 3.13
CA LEU A 86 -12.22 11.25 2.66
C LEU A 86 -13.21 11.43 3.82
N ARG A 87 -13.08 10.67 4.91
CA ARG A 87 -13.98 10.75 6.07
C ARG A 87 -13.86 12.08 6.80
N LEU A 88 -12.64 12.64 6.91
CA LEU A 88 -12.44 13.99 7.44
C LEU A 88 -13.11 15.04 6.55
N MET A 89 -12.95 14.95 5.23
CA MET A 89 -13.59 15.85 4.28
C MET A 89 -15.12 15.73 4.31
N ALA A 90 -15.66 14.51 4.42
CA ALA A 90 -17.10 14.27 4.51
C ALA A 90 -17.68 14.82 5.83
N ALA A 91 -16.98 14.64 6.95
CA ALA A 91 -17.37 15.21 8.24
C ALA A 91 -17.36 16.74 8.23
N GLU A 92 -16.39 17.34 7.54
CA GLU A 92 -16.26 18.79 7.40
C GLU A 92 -17.02 19.38 6.20
N ALA A 93 -17.74 18.58 5.42
CA ALA A 93 -18.46 19.10 4.27
C ALA A 93 -19.60 20.03 4.72
N SER A 94 -19.74 21.20 4.09
CA SER A 94 -20.86 22.12 4.37
C SER A 94 -22.21 21.54 3.94
N VAL A 95 -22.20 20.57 3.02
CA VAL A 95 -23.37 19.85 2.56
C VAL A 95 -23.26 18.40 3.07
N PRO A 96 -24.22 17.91 3.87
CA PRO A 96 -24.20 16.54 4.35
C PRO A 96 -24.19 15.54 3.19
N MET A 97 -23.29 14.56 3.28
CA MET A 97 -23.24 13.44 2.34
C MET A 97 -24.12 12.30 2.87
N SER A 98 -24.96 11.72 2.01
CA SER A 98 -25.73 10.52 2.37
C SER A 98 -24.77 9.33 2.61
N PRO A 99 -25.06 8.42 3.55
CA PRO A 99 -24.21 7.25 3.83
C PRO A 99 -23.91 6.39 2.60
N GLU A 100 -24.85 6.27 1.66
CA GLU A 100 -24.67 5.52 0.41
C GLU A 100 -23.57 6.13 -0.46
N LYS A 101 -23.63 7.46 -0.66
CA LYS A 101 -22.62 8.23 -1.39
C LYS A 101 -21.24 8.16 -0.73
N GLU A 102 -21.18 8.27 0.58
CA GLU A 102 -19.92 8.14 1.33
C GLU A 102 -19.34 6.74 1.16
N ASN A 103 -20.16 5.70 1.28
CA ASN A 103 -19.73 4.32 1.06
C ASN A 103 -19.20 4.11 -0.35
N THR A 104 -19.84 4.62 -1.40
CA THR A 104 -19.33 4.49 -2.78
C THR A 104 -17.96 5.13 -2.92
N LEU A 105 -17.75 6.32 -2.35
CA LEU A 105 -16.44 6.97 -2.36
C LEU A 105 -15.40 6.20 -1.53
N LEU A 106 -15.76 5.61 -0.40
CA LEU A 106 -14.86 4.78 0.41
C LEU A 106 -14.42 3.51 -0.33
N HIS A 107 -15.33 2.88 -1.09
CA HIS A 107 -15.01 1.75 -1.95
C HIS A 107 -14.05 2.16 -3.07
N PHE A 108 -14.30 3.31 -3.71
CA PHE A 108 -13.39 3.85 -4.73
C PHE A 108 -12.00 4.14 -4.17
N MET A 109 -11.92 4.79 -3.01
CA MET A 109 -10.65 5.11 -2.35
C MET A 109 -9.89 3.84 -1.94
N THR A 110 -10.60 2.80 -1.52
CA THR A 110 -9.99 1.49 -1.22
C THR A 110 -9.43 0.85 -2.49
N LEU A 111 -10.19 0.84 -3.58
CA LEU A 111 -9.75 0.29 -4.87
C LEU A 111 -8.56 1.06 -5.45
N LEU A 112 -8.62 2.39 -5.46
CA LEU A 112 -7.54 3.27 -5.91
C LEU A 112 -6.24 2.97 -5.17
N ARG A 113 -6.34 2.79 -3.85
CA ARG A 113 -5.18 2.54 -3.01
C ARG A 113 -4.63 1.12 -3.15
N ARG A 114 -5.50 0.13 -3.34
CA ARG A 114 -5.12 -1.24 -3.69
C ARG A 114 -4.34 -1.26 -5.00
N TYR A 115 -4.88 -0.61 -6.03
CA TYR A 115 -4.23 -0.43 -7.32
C TYR A 115 -2.86 0.22 -7.16
N TYR A 116 -2.79 1.35 -6.44
CA TYR A 116 -1.54 2.07 -6.21
C TYR A 116 -0.47 1.20 -5.53
N GLN A 117 -0.83 0.41 -4.52
CA GLN A 117 0.14 -0.44 -3.80
C GLN A 117 0.71 -1.53 -4.71
N ILE A 118 -0.15 -2.27 -5.42
CA ILE A 118 0.29 -3.35 -6.31
C ILE A 118 1.15 -2.78 -7.45
N ARG A 119 0.76 -1.60 -7.97
CA ARG A 119 1.56 -0.85 -8.94
C ARG A 119 2.93 -0.43 -8.39
N ASP A 120 3.00 0.12 -7.17
CA ASP A 120 4.27 0.54 -6.56
C ASP A 120 5.21 -0.65 -6.34
N ASP A 121 4.67 -1.78 -5.88
CA ASP A 121 5.40 -3.04 -5.71
C ASP A 121 5.96 -3.54 -7.05
N TYR A 122 5.17 -3.45 -8.13
CA TYR A 122 5.59 -3.83 -9.48
C TYR A 122 6.69 -2.89 -10.01
N GLN A 123 6.48 -1.57 -9.92
CA GLN A 123 7.45 -0.59 -10.39
C GLN A 123 8.77 -0.64 -9.62
N ASN A 124 8.78 -1.00 -8.34
CA ASN A 124 10.00 -1.19 -7.55
C ASN A 124 10.96 -2.23 -8.18
N LEU A 125 10.40 -3.24 -8.87
CA LEU A 125 11.19 -4.32 -9.46
C LEU A 125 11.60 -4.06 -10.92
N ILE A 126 10.79 -3.31 -11.67
CA ILE A 126 10.95 -3.19 -13.14
C ILE A 126 11.41 -1.82 -13.64
N SER A 127 11.28 -0.74 -12.85
CA SER A 127 11.52 0.61 -13.33
C SER A 127 12.93 1.09 -12.99
N ASP A 128 13.70 1.46 -14.02
CA ASP A 128 15.03 2.06 -13.87
C ASP A 128 14.97 3.40 -13.11
N GLU A 129 13.90 4.18 -13.31
CA GLU A 129 13.68 5.43 -12.57
C GLU A 129 13.47 5.17 -11.07
N TYR A 130 12.72 4.11 -10.73
CA TYR A 130 12.56 3.68 -9.35
C TYR A 130 13.86 3.14 -8.77
N ALA A 131 14.62 2.36 -9.54
CA ALA A 131 15.93 1.87 -9.13
C ALA A 131 16.89 3.03 -8.82
N ALA A 132 16.83 4.13 -9.59
CA ALA A 132 17.62 5.33 -9.35
C ALA A 132 17.18 6.13 -8.11
N LYS A 133 15.88 6.12 -7.76
CA LYS A 133 15.32 6.90 -6.63
C LYS A 133 15.33 6.14 -5.29
N LYS A 134 14.91 4.88 -5.30
CA LYS A 134 14.74 4.02 -4.10
C LYS A 134 15.86 2.99 -3.94
N GLY A 135 16.55 2.63 -5.03
CA GLY A 135 17.51 1.53 -5.05
C GLY A 135 16.96 0.32 -5.83
N PHE A 136 17.85 -0.42 -6.48
CA PHE A 136 17.48 -1.57 -7.32
C PHE A 136 16.80 -2.69 -6.48
N CYS A 137 15.53 -2.99 -6.79
CA CYS A 137 14.73 -4.02 -6.12
C CYS A 137 14.78 -3.94 -4.58
N ASP A 138 14.66 -2.72 -4.03
CA ASP A 138 14.85 -2.50 -2.60
C ASP A 138 13.79 -3.25 -1.74
N ASP A 139 12.58 -3.45 -2.28
CA ASP A 139 11.52 -4.21 -1.62
C ASP A 139 11.94 -5.67 -1.31
N LEU A 140 12.84 -6.24 -2.12
CA LEU A 140 13.41 -7.57 -1.86
C LEU A 140 14.34 -7.56 -0.64
N SER A 141 15.13 -6.50 -0.47
CA SER A 141 16.00 -6.32 0.69
C SER A 141 15.22 -6.16 1.98
N GLU A 142 14.06 -5.50 1.92
CA GLU A 142 13.14 -5.36 3.06
C GLU A 142 12.38 -6.66 3.40
N GLY A 143 12.53 -7.70 2.59
CA GLY A 143 11.78 -8.95 2.76
C GLY A 143 10.27 -8.76 2.54
N LYS A 144 9.87 -7.80 1.70
CA LYS A 144 8.45 -7.48 1.49
C LYS A 144 7.75 -8.62 0.75
N LEU A 145 6.62 -9.05 1.30
CA LEU A 145 5.75 -10.07 0.70
C LEU A 145 4.78 -9.40 -0.27
N SER A 146 5.30 -8.94 -1.41
CA SER A 146 4.49 -8.35 -2.49
C SER A 146 3.67 -9.41 -3.22
N LEU A 147 2.67 -8.97 -3.99
CA LEU A 147 1.87 -9.83 -4.85
C LEU A 147 2.73 -10.73 -5.75
N ILE A 148 3.79 -10.17 -6.33
CA ILE A 148 4.73 -10.83 -7.23
C ILE A 148 5.46 -11.95 -6.49
N LEU A 149 5.97 -11.68 -5.28
CA LEU A 149 6.66 -12.68 -4.47
C LEU A 149 5.71 -13.79 -4.03
N ILE A 150 4.50 -13.45 -3.57
CA ILE A 150 3.48 -14.42 -3.16
C ILE A 150 3.14 -15.35 -4.33
N HIS A 151 2.90 -14.79 -5.53
CA HIS A 151 2.65 -15.60 -6.73
C HIS A 151 3.85 -16.48 -7.07
N THR A 152 5.08 -15.93 -7.02
CA THR A 152 6.31 -16.67 -7.33
C THR A 152 6.51 -17.85 -6.39
N LEU A 153 6.33 -17.65 -5.08
CA LEU A 153 6.51 -18.71 -4.08
C LEU A 153 5.49 -19.86 -4.19
N ASN A 154 4.36 -19.62 -4.86
CA ASN A 154 3.33 -20.63 -5.09
C ASN A 154 3.46 -21.34 -6.45
N ASN A 155 4.20 -20.77 -7.40
CA ASN A 155 4.26 -21.29 -8.78
C ASN A 155 5.68 -21.64 -9.25
N SER A 156 6.73 -21.21 -8.54
CA SER A 156 8.12 -21.48 -8.93
C SER A 156 8.61 -22.84 -8.43
N PRO A 157 9.31 -23.63 -9.27
CA PRO A 157 9.99 -24.85 -8.82
C PRO A 157 11.16 -24.56 -7.86
N THR A 158 11.66 -23.33 -7.82
CA THR A 158 12.76 -22.90 -6.94
C THR A 158 12.26 -22.18 -5.67
N ALA A 159 10.96 -22.27 -5.36
CA ALA A 159 10.34 -21.53 -4.25
C ALA A 159 11.07 -21.67 -2.90
N ASP A 160 11.57 -22.86 -2.54
CA ASP A 160 12.30 -23.05 -1.28
C ASP A 160 13.65 -22.34 -1.25
N ARG A 161 14.34 -22.26 -2.41
CA ARG A 161 15.57 -21.48 -2.54
C ARG A 161 15.27 -19.99 -2.42
N ILE A 162 14.21 -19.51 -3.06
CA ILE A 162 13.76 -18.11 -2.95
C ILE A 162 13.40 -17.79 -1.49
N ARG A 163 12.66 -18.65 -0.78
CA ARG A 163 12.37 -18.50 0.65
C ARG A 163 13.66 -18.41 1.47
N GLY A 164 14.62 -19.28 1.19
CA GLY A 164 15.93 -19.27 1.84
C GLY A 164 16.68 -17.95 1.65
N LEU A 165 16.67 -17.39 0.44
CA LEU A 165 17.32 -16.11 0.14
C LEU A 165 16.57 -14.91 0.74
N MET A 166 15.24 -14.92 0.70
CA MET A 166 14.40 -13.84 1.25
C MET A 166 14.43 -13.79 2.79
N PHE A 167 14.44 -14.95 3.46
CA PHE A 167 14.24 -15.03 4.90
C PHE A 167 15.43 -15.63 5.68
N GLY A 168 16.49 -16.07 5.00
CA GLY A 168 17.64 -16.79 5.58
C GLY A 168 18.60 -15.96 6.44
N GLY A 169 18.30 -14.68 6.70
CA GLY A 169 19.02 -13.88 7.71
C GLY A 169 20.16 -13.01 7.18
N HIS A 170 19.99 -12.39 6.01
CA HIS A 170 20.92 -11.36 5.53
C HIS A 170 20.81 -10.08 6.36
N ARG A 171 21.40 -10.07 7.57
CA ARG A 171 21.43 -8.90 8.48
C ARG A 171 22.14 -7.68 7.87
N ALA A 172 22.94 -7.88 6.83
CA ALA A 172 23.68 -6.85 6.10
C ALA A 172 22.98 -6.40 4.80
N GLY A 173 21.74 -6.83 4.55
CA GLY A 173 21.03 -6.57 3.30
C GLY A 173 21.32 -7.59 2.19
N MET A 174 20.47 -7.61 1.17
CA MET A 174 20.56 -8.53 0.04
C MET A 174 21.50 -7.96 -1.03
N SER A 175 22.45 -8.75 -1.55
CA SER A 175 23.35 -8.29 -2.62
C SER A 175 22.61 -8.10 -3.95
N GLN A 176 23.18 -7.32 -4.86
CA GLN A 176 22.58 -7.07 -6.17
C GLN A 176 22.43 -8.36 -6.98
N GLU A 177 23.39 -9.28 -6.90
CA GLU A 177 23.35 -10.58 -7.59
C GLU A 177 22.19 -11.44 -7.10
N ILE A 178 21.92 -11.44 -5.78
CA ILE A 178 20.78 -12.16 -5.20
C ILE A 178 19.46 -11.53 -5.66
N ARG A 179 19.36 -10.20 -5.70
CA ARG A 179 18.17 -9.49 -6.20
C ARG A 179 17.91 -9.83 -7.67
N SER A 180 18.94 -9.78 -8.51
CA SER A 180 18.84 -10.16 -9.93
C SER A 180 18.44 -11.62 -10.12
N TYR A 181 18.98 -12.53 -9.30
CA TYR A 181 18.57 -13.93 -9.31
C TYR A 181 17.08 -14.11 -8.97
N ILE A 182 16.61 -13.47 -7.89
CA ILE A 182 15.20 -13.56 -7.49
C ILE A 182 14.30 -12.95 -8.57
N LEU A 183 14.67 -11.80 -9.15
CA LEU A 183 13.92 -11.17 -10.22
C LEU A 183 13.81 -12.08 -11.46
N PHE A 184 14.90 -12.73 -11.85
CA PHE A 184 14.89 -13.71 -12.94
C PHE A 184 13.94 -14.87 -12.65
N GLU A 185 13.94 -15.41 -11.44
CA GLU A 185 13.03 -16.50 -11.05
C GLU A 185 11.55 -16.02 -10.98
N MET A 186 11.30 -14.77 -10.60
CA MET A 186 9.97 -14.15 -10.65
C MET A 186 9.44 -14.04 -12.09
N GLU A 187 10.31 -13.68 -13.03
CA GLU A 187 9.99 -13.64 -14.46
C GLU A 187 9.75 -15.04 -15.03
N ALA A 188 10.63 -15.99 -14.73
CA ALA A 188 10.49 -17.39 -15.16
C ALA A 188 9.21 -18.06 -14.62
N ALA A 189 8.76 -17.68 -13.43
CA ALA A 189 7.50 -18.13 -12.85
C ALA A 189 6.25 -17.41 -13.41
N GLY A 190 6.42 -16.46 -14.34
CA GLY A 190 5.33 -15.66 -14.92
C GLY A 190 4.69 -14.65 -13.96
N SER A 191 5.31 -14.39 -12.80
CA SER A 191 4.71 -13.58 -11.74
C SER A 191 4.65 -12.09 -12.07
N LEU A 192 5.60 -11.59 -12.85
CA LEU A 192 5.58 -10.20 -13.35
C LEU A 192 4.39 -10.00 -14.30
N GLU A 193 4.19 -10.92 -15.24
CA GLU A 193 3.09 -10.84 -16.20
C GLU A 193 1.73 -11.03 -15.52
N TYR A 194 1.62 -12.00 -14.60
CA TYR A 194 0.43 -12.18 -13.76
C TYR A 194 0.05 -10.89 -13.01
N THR A 195 1.04 -10.23 -12.40
CA THR A 195 0.82 -8.98 -11.66
C THR A 195 0.41 -7.84 -12.59
N ARG A 196 1.03 -7.74 -13.76
CA ARG A 196 0.68 -6.74 -14.78
C ARG A 196 -0.77 -6.90 -15.26
N HIS A 197 -1.24 -8.14 -15.41
CA HIS A 197 -2.64 -8.42 -15.74
C HIS A 197 -3.59 -7.90 -14.65
N ILE A 198 -3.32 -8.23 -13.38
CA ILE A 198 -4.12 -7.75 -12.23
C ILE A 198 -4.13 -6.22 -12.16
N ILE A 199 -2.99 -5.57 -12.36
CA ILE A 199 -2.90 -4.10 -12.38
C ILE A 199 -3.81 -3.53 -13.47
N THR A 200 -3.84 -4.16 -14.65
CA THR A 200 -4.69 -3.72 -15.77
C THR A 200 -6.17 -3.87 -15.42
N GLU A 201 -6.60 -5.01 -14.88
CA GLU A 201 -7.98 -5.23 -14.46
C GLU A 201 -8.44 -4.27 -13.35
N LEU A 202 -7.57 -4.01 -12.37
CA LEU A 202 -7.82 -3.04 -11.30
C LEU A 202 -7.95 -1.63 -11.86
N TYR A 203 -7.10 -1.25 -12.81
CA TYR A 203 -7.15 0.07 -13.45
C TYR A 203 -8.45 0.27 -14.24
N GLU A 204 -8.86 -0.72 -15.03
CA GLU A 204 -10.13 -0.65 -15.76
C GLU A 204 -11.33 -0.57 -14.83
N THR A 205 -11.31 -1.33 -13.73
CA THR A 205 -12.37 -1.27 -12.71
C THR A 205 -12.39 0.11 -12.04
N LEU A 206 -11.23 0.68 -11.76
CA LEU A 206 -11.09 2.02 -11.18
C LEU A 206 -11.64 3.11 -12.11
N LEU A 207 -11.37 3.02 -13.42
CA LEU A 207 -11.93 3.95 -14.40
C LEU A 207 -13.44 3.83 -14.52
N ARG A 208 -14.00 2.62 -14.60
CA ARG A 208 -15.45 2.41 -14.62
C ARG A 208 -16.12 3.02 -13.38
N MET A 209 -15.55 2.77 -12.20
CA MET A 209 -16.07 3.31 -10.96
C MET A 209 -15.95 4.85 -10.90
N LEU A 210 -14.89 5.42 -11.48
CA LEU A 210 -14.77 6.87 -11.62
C LEU A 210 -15.84 7.45 -12.53
N ASP A 211 -16.16 6.78 -13.65
CA ASP A 211 -17.24 7.20 -14.54
C ASP A 211 -18.60 7.23 -13.80
N GLU A 212 -18.90 6.19 -13.01
CA GLU A 212 -20.12 6.13 -12.17
C GLU A 212 -20.16 7.25 -11.10
N LEU A 213 -19.01 7.55 -10.49
CA LEU A 213 -18.88 8.65 -9.53
C LEU A 213 -19.12 9.99 -10.21
N GLU A 214 -18.58 10.23 -11.41
CA GLU A 214 -18.78 11.49 -12.11
C GLU A 214 -20.22 11.70 -12.58
N VAL A 215 -20.96 10.63 -12.87
CA VAL A 215 -22.42 10.70 -13.09
C VAL A 215 -23.14 11.13 -11.81
N THR A 216 -22.68 10.66 -10.64
CA THR A 216 -23.35 10.89 -9.35
C THR A 216 -23.01 12.23 -8.70
N PHE A 217 -21.77 12.69 -8.83
CA PHE A 217 -21.21 13.86 -8.15
C PHE A 217 -20.85 15.01 -9.10
N GLY A 218 -20.92 14.78 -10.40
CA GLY A 218 -20.40 15.68 -11.43
C GLY A 218 -18.94 15.36 -11.80
N PRO A 219 -18.48 15.87 -12.96
CA PRO A 219 -17.15 15.57 -13.48
C PRO A 219 -16.03 16.09 -12.56
N ASN A 220 -14.96 15.32 -12.42
CA ASN A 220 -13.79 15.70 -11.64
C ASN A 220 -12.51 15.50 -12.46
N THR A 221 -12.19 16.50 -13.28
CA THR A 221 -11.04 16.47 -14.20
C THR A 221 -9.71 16.25 -13.48
N SER A 222 -9.55 16.79 -12.27
CA SER A 222 -8.33 16.64 -11.48
C SER A 222 -8.15 15.20 -10.99
N LEU A 223 -9.21 14.58 -10.46
CA LEU A 223 -9.18 13.18 -10.04
C LEU A 223 -8.96 12.25 -11.23
N ARG A 224 -9.62 12.51 -12.35
CA ARG A 224 -9.43 11.74 -13.59
C ARG A 224 -8.01 11.85 -14.13
N ALA A 225 -7.44 13.06 -14.16
CA ALA A 225 -6.06 13.26 -14.56
C ALA A 225 -5.08 12.53 -13.63
N LEU A 226 -5.33 12.54 -12.32
CA LEU A 226 -4.54 11.79 -11.35
C LEU A 226 -4.60 10.28 -11.63
N VAL A 227 -5.78 9.71 -11.82
CA VAL A 227 -5.94 8.28 -12.14
C VAL A 227 -5.26 7.94 -13.46
N GLN A 228 -5.39 8.77 -14.48
CA GLN A 228 -4.74 8.58 -15.78
C GLN A 228 -3.20 8.65 -15.69
N PHE A 229 -2.67 9.57 -14.89
CA PHE A 229 -1.24 9.67 -14.64
C PHE A 229 -0.66 8.40 -13.98
N LEU A 230 -1.47 7.70 -13.19
CA LEU A 230 -1.05 6.46 -12.53
C LEU A 230 -1.07 5.25 -13.46
N LYS A 231 -1.51 5.34 -14.72
CA LYS A 231 -1.46 4.19 -15.64
C LYS A 231 -0.02 3.68 -15.81
N ILE A 232 0.15 2.35 -15.90
CA ILE A 232 1.41 1.69 -16.28
C ILE A 232 1.40 1.46 -17.79
#